data_AF-A0A4Y2KA94-F1
#
_entry.id   AF-A0A4Y2KA94-F1
#
_cell.length_a   1.000
_cell.length_b   1.000
_cell.length_c   1.000
_cell.angle_alpha   90.00
_cell.angle_beta   90.00
_cell.angle_gamma   90.00
#
_symmetry.space_group_name_H-M   'P 1'
#
loop_
_entity.id
_entity.type
_entity.pdbx_description
1 polymer ?
#
loop_
_entity_poly.entity_id
_entity_poly.type
_entity_poly.pdbx_seq_one_letter_code
_entity_poly.pdbx_strand_id
1 'polypeptide(L)'
;MHVQEKIVNLERRIRIPNNFQTSPELISTNGWADLRKASQLVASLRGSAGEDVQGIPPEKLTDLVTIQNALESRFGDSHLTQFHRTELKTRRQKPGESLQVLAADVERQMSLANAECPLDVRESLAA
;
A
#
# COMPACT_ATOMS: atom_id res chain seq x y z
N MET A 1 -0.55 -3.93 -9.93
CA MET A 1 -1.76 -3.76 -10.76
C MET A 1 -3.08 -3.98 -10.00
N HIS A 2 -3.14 -4.88 -9.02
CA HIS A 2 -4.40 -5.22 -8.33
C HIS A 2 -4.89 -4.18 -7.30
N VAL A 3 -4.04 -3.23 -6.88
CA VAL A 3 -4.39 -2.16 -5.92
C VAL A 3 -4.95 -0.92 -6.63
N GLN A 4 -4.33 -0.48 -7.75
CA GLN A 4 -4.88 0.59 -8.60
C GLN A 4 -6.30 0.26 -9.09
N GLU A 5 -6.53 -0.99 -9.50
CA GLU A 5 -7.84 -1.40 -9.99
C GLU A 5 -8.91 -1.31 -8.90
N LYS A 6 -8.55 -1.60 -7.64
CA LYS A 6 -9.44 -1.45 -6.47
C LYS A 6 -9.74 0.02 -6.15
N ILE A 7 -8.76 0.91 -6.26
CA ILE A 7 -8.92 2.36 -6.05
C ILE A 7 -9.86 2.95 -7.12
N VAL A 8 -9.66 2.61 -8.39
CA VAL A 8 -10.52 3.08 -9.50
C VAL A 8 -11.95 2.51 -9.38
N ASN A 9 -12.11 1.28 -8.87
CA ASN A 9 -13.43 0.69 -8.61
C ASN A 9 -14.16 1.39 -7.44
N LEU A 10 -13.43 1.83 -6.43
CA LEU A 10 -13.93 2.67 -5.33
C LEU A 10 -14.42 4.03 -5.85
N GLU A 11 -13.68 4.68 -6.73
CA GLU A 11 -14.08 5.97 -7.33
C GLU A 11 -15.38 5.88 -8.14
N ARG A 12 -15.58 4.77 -8.88
CA ARG A 12 -16.83 4.54 -9.62
C ARG A 12 -18.03 4.25 -8.71
N ARG A 13 -17.80 3.70 -7.52
CA ARG A 13 -18.85 3.37 -6.53
C ARG A 13 -19.21 4.54 -5.59
N ILE A 14 -18.33 5.55 -5.48
CA ILE A 14 -18.57 6.78 -4.70
C ILE A 14 -19.53 7.75 -5.42
N ARG A 15 -19.81 7.54 -6.71
CA ARG A 15 -20.86 8.27 -7.43
C ARG A 15 -22.24 7.77 -7.02
N ILE A 16 -22.78 8.34 -5.94
CA ILE A 16 -24.14 8.05 -5.43
C ILE A 16 -25.18 8.49 -6.49
N PRO A 17 -26.19 7.65 -6.82
CA PRO A 17 -27.34 8.07 -7.62
C PRO A 17 -28.15 9.11 -6.84
N ASN A 18 -28.48 10.24 -7.48
CA ASN A 18 -29.36 11.28 -6.94
C ASN A 18 -30.77 10.72 -6.67
N ASN A 19 -30.97 10.13 -5.50
CA ASN A 19 -32.24 9.78 -4.91
C ASN A 19 -32.01 9.80 -3.40
N PHE A 20 -32.93 10.39 -2.65
CA PHE A 20 -32.80 10.84 -1.26
C PHE A 20 -32.17 12.22 -1.12
N GLN A 21 -33.03 13.22 -1.30
CA GLN A 21 -32.85 14.60 -0.82
C GLN A 21 -32.37 14.55 0.64
N THR A 22 -31.08 14.73 0.84
CA THR A 22 -30.49 14.92 2.16
C THR A 22 -30.06 16.37 2.23
N SER A 23 -30.62 17.14 3.17
CA SER A 23 -30.41 18.58 3.27
C SER A 23 -28.93 18.96 3.29
N PRO A 24 -28.51 20.04 2.61
CA PRO A 24 -27.10 20.46 2.51
C PRO A 24 -26.47 20.83 3.86
N GLU A 25 -27.26 21.02 4.91
CA GLU A 25 -26.78 21.34 6.26
C GLU A 25 -26.06 20.16 6.94
N LEU A 26 -26.36 18.90 6.56
CA LEU A 26 -25.72 17.69 7.12
C LEU A 26 -24.35 17.34 6.49
N ILE A 27 -23.94 18.05 5.43
CA ILE A 27 -22.69 17.79 4.70
C ILE A 27 -21.53 18.66 5.23
N SER A 28 -21.81 19.62 6.11
CA SER A 28 -20.83 20.61 6.58
C SER A 28 -19.89 20.13 7.70
N THR A 29 -20.11 18.94 8.25
CA THR A 29 -19.22 18.35 9.27
C THR A 29 -18.24 17.39 8.61
N ASN A 30 -17.17 17.93 8.03
CA ASN A 30 -16.11 17.20 7.32
C ASN A 30 -15.62 15.94 8.08
N GLY A 31 -15.64 15.96 9.43
CA GLY A 31 -15.28 14.81 10.27
C GLY A 31 -16.23 13.61 10.24
N TRP A 32 -17.53 13.78 9.99
CA TRP A 32 -18.48 12.66 9.85
C TRP A 32 -18.28 11.91 8.53
N ALA A 33 -17.92 12.63 7.46
CA ALA A 33 -17.58 12.04 6.18
C ALA A 33 -16.28 11.23 6.26
N ASP A 34 -15.27 11.74 6.97
CA ASP A 34 -13.99 11.07 7.13
C ASP A 34 -14.07 9.86 8.07
N LEU A 35 -14.87 9.93 9.14
CA LEU A 35 -15.19 8.78 9.99
C LEU A 35 -15.86 7.64 9.19
N ARG A 36 -16.79 8.00 8.30
CA ARG A 36 -17.47 7.01 7.44
C ARG A 36 -16.50 6.38 6.44
N LYS A 37 -15.60 7.17 5.84
CA LYS A 37 -14.54 6.66 4.95
C LYS A 37 -13.57 5.74 5.69
N ALA A 38 -13.14 6.13 6.90
CA ALA A 38 -12.26 5.33 7.75
C ALA A 38 -12.89 3.99 8.09
N SER A 39 -14.14 3.99 8.57
CA SER A 39 -14.89 2.77 8.90
C SER A 39 -15.05 1.85 7.69
N GLN A 40 -15.36 2.42 6.51
CA GLN A 40 -15.51 1.65 5.28
C GLN A 40 -14.18 1.10 4.75
N LEU A 41 -13.09 1.87 4.89
CA LEU A 41 -11.73 1.43 4.57
C LEU A 41 -11.34 0.25 5.43
N VAL A 42 -11.45 0.36 6.76
CA VAL A 42 -11.17 -0.73 7.71
C VAL A 42 -11.99 -1.97 7.38
N ALA A 43 -13.30 -1.80 7.11
CA ALA A 43 -14.19 -2.90 6.76
C ALA A 43 -13.86 -3.57 5.41
N SER A 44 -13.05 -2.94 4.54
CA SER A 44 -12.60 -3.48 3.26
C SER A 44 -11.25 -4.20 3.33
N LEU A 45 -10.46 -3.95 4.38
CA LEU A 45 -9.15 -4.60 4.56
C LEU A 45 -9.33 -6.10 4.88
N ARG A 46 -8.48 -6.93 4.29
CA ARG A 46 -8.50 -8.40 4.40
C ARG A 46 -7.07 -8.91 4.46
N GLY A 47 -6.86 -10.10 5.03
CA GLY A 47 -5.53 -10.72 5.18
C GLY A 47 -4.62 -9.89 6.10
N SER A 48 -3.30 -9.90 5.84
CA SER A 48 -2.30 -9.16 6.64
C SER A 48 -2.71 -7.71 6.88
N ALA A 49 -3.16 -6.98 5.86
CA ALA A 49 -3.56 -5.58 6.02
C ALA A 49 -4.73 -5.37 7.01
N GLY A 50 -5.60 -6.38 7.20
CA GLY A 50 -6.65 -6.35 8.21
C GLY A 50 -6.14 -6.69 9.61
N GLU A 51 -5.23 -7.65 9.74
CA GLU A 51 -4.58 -8.02 11.01
C GLU A 51 -3.77 -6.86 11.59
N ASP A 52 -3.17 -6.07 10.72
CA ASP A 52 -2.29 -4.96 11.09
C ASP A 52 -3.06 -3.76 11.60
N VAL A 53 -4.26 -3.57 11.08
CA VAL A 53 -5.20 -2.53 11.51
C VAL A 53 -5.91 -2.92 12.81
N GLN A 54 -6.06 -4.21 13.13
CA GLN A 54 -6.57 -4.65 14.43
C GLN A 54 -5.61 -4.32 15.59
N GLY A 55 -4.31 -4.16 15.32
CA GLY A 55 -3.32 -3.72 16.31
C GLY A 55 -3.37 -2.22 16.63
N ILE A 56 -4.13 -1.44 15.86
CA ILE A 56 -4.31 0.00 16.08
C ILE A 56 -5.47 0.19 17.08
N PRO A 57 -5.28 0.97 18.17
CA PRO A 57 -6.34 1.25 19.12
C PRO A 57 -7.59 1.81 18.41
N PRO A 58 -8.81 1.33 18.74
CA PRO A 58 -10.04 1.73 18.06
C PRO A 58 -10.34 3.23 18.17
N GLU A 59 -9.88 3.89 19.23
CA GLU A 59 -9.90 5.34 19.40
C GLU A 59 -9.12 6.11 18.30
N LYS A 60 -8.10 5.48 17.70
CA LYS A 60 -7.28 6.02 16.61
C LYS A 60 -7.76 5.60 15.22
N LEU A 61 -8.71 4.66 15.14
CA LEU A 61 -9.33 4.19 13.88
C LEU A 61 -10.46 5.12 13.38
N THR A 62 -10.66 6.27 14.03
CA THR A 62 -11.58 7.32 13.61
C THR A 62 -10.92 8.36 12.72
N ASP A 63 -9.59 8.44 12.75
CA ASP A 63 -8.79 9.35 11.94
C ASP A 63 -8.26 8.63 10.68
N LEU A 64 -8.79 9.03 9.54
CA LEU A 64 -8.42 8.50 8.24
C LEU A 64 -6.92 8.69 7.94
N VAL A 65 -6.33 9.80 8.39
CA VAL A 65 -4.91 10.12 8.16
C VAL A 65 -4.01 9.15 8.93
N THR A 66 -4.36 8.84 10.18
CA THR A 66 -3.64 7.86 10.99
C THR A 66 -3.67 6.46 10.37
N ILE A 67 -4.82 6.01 9.85
CA ILE A 67 -4.94 4.71 9.18
C ILE A 67 -4.09 4.68 7.90
N GLN A 68 -4.15 5.74 7.09
CA GLN A 68 -3.35 5.84 5.87
C GLN A 68 -1.86 5.80 6.16
N ASN A 69 -1.39 6.54 7.16
CA ASN A 69 0.03 6.56 7.54
C ASN A 69 0.52 5.21 8.08
N ALA A 70 -0.31 4.49 8.85
CA ALA A 70 0.03 3.17 9.33
C ALA A 70 0.16 2.15 8.18
N LEU A 71 -0.75 2.23 7.20
CA LEU A 71 -0.69 1.40 6.00
C LEU A 71 0.51 1.77 5.13
N GLU A 72 0.76 3.06 4.91
CA GLU A 72 1.93 3.54 4.15
C GLU A 72 3.25 3.15 4.82
N SER A 73 3.34 3.26 6.14
CA SER A 73 4.54 2.85 6.87
C SER A 73 4.84 1.36 6.75
N ARG A 74 3.81 0.52 6.57
CA ARG A 74 3.95 -0.93 6.55
C ARG A 74 3.99 -1.52 5.14
N PHE A 75 3.26 -0.92 4.22
CA PHE A 75 3.03 -1.41 2.86
C PHE A 75 3.44 -0.41 1.77
N GLY A 76 3.80 0.82 2.16
CA GLY A 76 4.24 1.85 1.23
C GLY A 76 5.56 1.49 0.56
N ASP A 77 5.78 2.11 -0.60
CA ASP A 77 6.87 1.78 -1.52
C ASP A 77 8.25 1.95 -0.86
N SER A 78 8.38 2.90 0.08
CA SER A 78 9.65 3.15 0.78
C SER A 78 10.02 2.00 1.73
N HIS A 79 9.05 1.45 2.46
CA HIS A 79 9.28 0.28 3.32
C HIS A 79 9.59 -0.96 2.48
N LEU A 80 8.88 -1.14 1.37
CA LEU A 80 9.12 -2.23 0.43
C LEU A 80 10.52 -2.13 -0.21
N THR A 81 10.94 -0.91 -0.58
CA THR A 81 12.28 -0.60 -1.09
C THR A 81 13.36 -0.94 -0.05
N GLN A 82 13.19 -0.55 1.21
CA GLN A 82 14.11 -0.87 2.30
C GLN A 82 14.18 -2.38 2.59
N PHE A 83 13.03 -3.06 2.54
CA PHE A 83 12.95 -4.51 2.68
C PHE A 83 13.77 -5.22 1.60
N HIS A 84 13.59 -4.86 0.33
CA HIS A 84 14.35 -5.46 -0.77
C HIS A 84 15.85 -5.14 -0.73
N ARG A 85 16.24 -3.94 -0.27
CA ARG A 85 17.66 -3.62 -0.02
C ARG A 85 18.27 -4.50 1.06
N THR A 86 17.50 -4.83 2.08
CA THR A 86 17.96 -5.68 3.19
C THR A 86 18.11 -7.13 2.73
N GLU A 87 17.11 -7.65 2.03
CA GLU A 87 17.14 -8.97 1.39
C GLU A 87 18.35 -9.12 0.45
N LEU A 88 18.62 -8.11 -0.39
CA LEU A 88 19.76 -8.14 -1.32
C LEU A 88 21.11 -8.20 -0.58
N LYS A 89 21.25 -7.46 0.54
CA LYS A 89 22.48 -7.47 1.37
C LYS A 89 22.75 -8.83 1.99
N THR A 90 21.70 -9.52 2.42
CA THR A 90 21.79 -10.82 3.09
C THR A 90 21.77 -11.99 2.10
N ARG A 91 21.47 -11.75 0.82
CA ARG A 91 21.42 -12.78 -0.20
C ARG A 91 22.76 -13.49 -0.38
N ARG A 92 22.73 -14.81 -0.23
CA ARG A 92 23.85 -15.73 -0.48
C ARG A 92 23.34 -16.94 -1.24
N GLN A 93 24.15 -17.50 -2.15
CA GLN A 93 23.80 -18.72 -2.89
C GLN A 93 23.47 -19.84 -1.91
N LYS A 94 22.34 -20.53 -2.13
CA LYS A 94 21.96 -21.70 -1.31
C LYS A 94 22.66 -22.97 -1.85
N PRO A 95 22.93 -23.97 -1.01
CA PRO A 95 23.41 -25.27 -1.49
C PRO A 95 22.44 -25.86 -2.52
N GLY A 96 22.95 -26.23 -3.70
CA GLY A 96 22.14 -26.78 -4.79
C GLY A 96 21.38 -25.75 -5.65
N GLU A 97 21.48 -24.46 -5.33
CA GLU A 97 20.95 -23.39 -6.18
C GLU A 97 21.88 -23.12 -7.35
N SER A 98 21.34 -23.05 -8.58
CA SER A 98 22.13 -22.71 -9.75
C SER A 98 22.47 -21.22 -9.78
N LEU A 99 23.58 -20.87 -10.42
CA LEU A 99 24.00 -19.47 -10.57
C LEU A 99 22.97 -18.64 -11.34
N GLN A 100 22.26 -19.24 -12.30
CA GLN A 100 21.21 -18.54 -13.05
C GLN A 100 20.03 -18.15 -12.16
N VAL A 101 19.62 -19.04 -11.24
CA VAL A 101 18.52 -18.76 -10.30
C VAL A 101 18.93 -17.67 -9.31
N LEU A 102 20.17 -17.72 -8.81
CA LEU A 102 20.72 -16.67 -7.96
C LEU A 102 20.76 -15.32 -8.70
N ALA A 103 21.27 -15.28 -9.93
CA ALA A 103 21.39 -14.05 -10.71
C ALA A 103 20.02 -13.42 -11.00
N ALA A 104 19.04 -14.23 -11.45
CA ALA A 104 17.69 -13.76 -11.70
C ALA A 104 17.02 -13.20 -10.43
N ASP A 105 17.25 -13.82 -9.26
CA ASP A 105 16.72 -13.33 -7.99
C ASP A 105 17.40 -12.04 -7.54
N VAL A 106 18.73 -11.91 -7.73
CA VAL A 106 19.50 -10.70 -7.45
C VAL A 106 19.04 -9.53 -8.34
N GLU A 107 18.89 -9.74 -9.65
CA GLU A 107 18.39 -8.73 -10.59
C GLU A 107 16.97 -8.28 -10.24
N ARG A 108 16.11 -9.23 -9.88
CA ARG A 108 14.75 -8.95 -9.43
C ARG A 108 14.75 -8.12 -8.15
N GLN A 109 15.54 -8.51 -7.14
CA GLN A 109 15.64 -7.77 -5.88
C GLN A 109 16.25 -6.38 -6.08
N MET A 110 17.24 -6.23 -6.97
CA MET A 110 17.84 -4.94 -7.31
C MET A 110 16.85 -3.99 -7.99
N SER A 111 16.00 -4.52 -8.88
CA SER A 111 14.92 -3.75 -9.51
C SER A 111 13.89 -3.24 -8.50
N LEU A 112 13.53 -4.08 -7.52
CA LEU A 112 12.57 -3.73 -6.47
C LEU A 112 13.17 -2.80 -5.41
N ALA A 113 14.46 -2.96 -5.08
CA ALA A 113 15.22 -2.13 -4.15
C ALA A 113 15.52 -0.70 -4.69
N ASN A 114 15.27 -0.47 -5.98
CA ASN A 114 15.47 0.80 -6.66
C ASN A 114 14.23 1.22 -7.46
N ALA A 115 13.03 0.78 -7.04
CA ALA A 115 11.77 1.11 -7.71
C ALA A 115 11.45 2.61 -7.69
N GLU A 116 11.93 3.34 -6.68
CA GLU A 116 11.80 4.79 -6.53
C GLU A 116 12.85 5.58 -7.31
N CYS A 117 13.88 4.93 -7.86
CA CYS A 117 14.92 5.63 -8.64
C CYS A 117 14.44 5.93 -10.07
N PRO A 118 14.85 7.08 -10.64
CA PRO A 118 14.66 7.38 -12.06
C PRO A 118 15.18 6.25 -12.97
N LEU A 119 14.49 6.03 -14.09
CA LEU A 119 14.73 4.89 -15.00
C LEU A 119 16.17 4.85 -15.53
N ASP A 120 16.77 6.01 -15.76
CA ASP A 120 18.16 6.21 -16.22
C ASP A 120 19.20 5.69 -15.21
N VAL A 121 18.93 5.85 -13.91
CA VAL A 121 19.77 5.30 -12.84
C VAL A 121 19.63 3.78 -12.79
N ARG A 122 18.41 3.26 -13.00
CA ARG A 122 18.13 1.83 -12.96
C ARG A 122 18.76 1.06 -14.12
N GLU A 123 18.76 1.62 -15.33
CA GLU A 123 19.40 0.99 -16.50
C GLU A 123 20.93 0.97 -16.38
N SER A 124 21.52 2.00 -15.78
CA SER A 124 22.98 2.08 -15.55
C SER A 124 23.50 1.03 -14.55
N LEU A 125 22.63 0.50 -13.70
CA LEU A 125 22.94 -0.53 -12.69
C LEU A 125 22.73 -1.96 -13.21
N ALA A 126 22.00 -2.13 -14.31
CA ALA A 126 21.68 -3.42 -14.92
C ALA A 126 22.61 -3.80 -16.09
N ALA A 127 23.56 -2.92 -16.45
CA ALA A 127 24.56 -3.11 -17.49
C ALA A 127 25.90 -3.60 -16.91
#